data_AF-A0A958DDV0-F1
#
_entry.id   AF-A0A958DDV0-F1
#
_cell.length_a   1.000
_cell.length_b   1.000
_cell.length_c   1.000
_cell.angle_alpha   90.00
_cell.angle_beta   90.00
_cell.angle_gamma   90.00
#
_symmetry.space_group_name_H-M   'P 1'
#
loop_
_entity.id
_entity.type
_entity.pdbx_description
1 polymer ?
#
loop_
_entity_poly.entity_id
_entity_poly.type
_entity_poly.pdbx_seq_one_letter_code
_entity_poly.pdbx_strand_id
1 'polypeptide(L)'
;MMRITAIPYTLQFKRPAMTSRGALHARPVVFLRAGSDGVIGWGECGPVPCLSPDDRPDFPDVVQSVCDRINAGAPTETIDLSGLPSLAFGLETALRDLETGGRQQLFNTPFARGKSSLATHGLVWIDTPDAMLAQIEAKIAAGCRVVKMKVGALPLEQELALLAEFRRRWPPDYVELRLDANGAWQSVEQALVALEQLAAFDPSFVEQPLPAGRWADTAAVCARSPVPIALDEELIGAVNPAQLLDAIQPQHLVLKPSLLGGLAACETWIVEAAKRGIQWWINSLLESNVGLNAIAQWTSARDTGRVHGLGTGRLFTNNIPSPLRLDGCGLRLDPDSAWIFKTLWSEEGGWSARTFPHPNPLPKRGGTGHSLLPLPLGEGWGEGESALPANFLTVDENTYQPADLVHLDPANLPTNLSENARATLLFCRDWLRGRDEFLITTSGSPARQRTLP
;
A
#
# COMPACT_ATOMS: atom_id res chain seq x y z
N MET A 1 20.17 -4.88 -27.77
CA MET A 1 20.44 -5.35 -26.39
C MET A 1 19.53 -4.56 -25.47
N MET A 2 18.75 -5.25 -24.64
CA MET A 2 17.83 -4.61 -23.71
C MET A 2 18.58 -3.84 -22.63
N ARG A 3 18.05 -2.68 -22.24
CA ARG A 3 18.52 -1.91 -21.09
C ARG A 3 17.35 -1.61 -20.16
N ILE A 4 17.61 -1.61 -18.86
CA ILE A 4 16.62 -1.34 -17.82
C ILE A 4 17.16 -0.32 -16.81
N THR A 5 16.29 0.56 -16.31
CA THR A 5 16.64 1.60 -15.34
C THR A 5 15.60 1.65 -14.22
N ALA A 6 16.08 1.78 -12.98
CA ALA A 6 15.27 2.04 -11.80
C ALA A 6 15.08 3.55 -11.62
N ILE A 7 13.84 3.96 -11.34
CA ILE A 7 13.47 5.37 -11.13
C ILE A 7 12.70 5.47 -9.81
N PRO A 8 13.38 5.77 -8.70
CA PRO A 8 12.73 6.01 -7.42
C PRO A 8 11.76 7.20 -7.51
N TYR A 9 10.60 7.07 -6.90
CA TYR A 9 9.56 8.09 -6.91
C TYR A 9 8.72 8.01 -5.63
N THR A 10 8.20 9.16 -5.18
CA THR A 10 7.33 9.21 -4.00
C THR A 10 5.96 9.74 -4.40
N LEU A 11 4.96 8.87 -4.41
CA LEU A 11 3.57 9.24 -4.61
C LEU A 11 3.03 9.94 -3.36
N GLN A 12 2.25 11.00 -3.56
CA GLN A 12 1.70 11.84 -2.50
C GLN A 12 0.18 11.63 -2.45
N PHE A 13 -0.34 11.18 -1.30
CA PHE A 13 -1.77 10.95 -1.17
C PHE A 13 -2.55 12.28 -1.16
N LYS A 14 -3.73 12.32 -1.78
CA LYS A 14 -4.65 13.48 -1.71
C LYS A 14 -5.19 13.70 -0.30
N ARG A 15 -5.42 12.60 0.41
CA ARG A 15 -5.80 12.54 1.81
C ARG A 15 -5.05 11.37 2.42
N PRO A 16 -4.55 11.45 3.66
CA PRO A 16 -3.84 10.34 4.28
C PRO A 16 -4.65 9.05 4.16
N ALA A 17 -4.03 7.99 3.65
CA ALA A 17 -4.68 6.70 3.54
C ALA A 17 -4.65 6.02 4.91
N MET A 18 -5.80 5.95 5.58
CA MET A 18 -5.94 5.26 6.85
C MET A 18 -5.88 3.75 6.61
N THR A 19 -4.91 3.09 7.24
CA THR A 19 -4.78 1.63 7.25
C THR A 19 -4.85 1.11 8.68
N SER A 20 -5.01 -0.19 8.86
CA SER A 20 -4.90 -0.84 10.18
C SER A 20 -3.51 -0.65 10.82
N ARG A 21 -2.51 -0.24 10.02
CA ARG A 21 -1.11 -0.03 10.41
C ARG A 21 -0.74 1.46 10.55
N GLY A 22 -1.73 2.35 10.52
CA GLY A 22 -1.54 3.81 10.62
C GLY A 22 -1.84 4.57 9.33
N ALA A 23 -1.66 5.89 9.39
CA ALA A 23 -1.91 6.80 8.28
C ALA A 23 -0.71 6.88 7.33
N LEU A 24 -0.93 6.61 6.04
CA LEU A 24 0.07 6.80 5.00
C LEU A 24 -0.11 8.16 4.33
N HIS A 25 0.90 9.02 4.45
CA HIS A 25 0.93 10.35 3.82
C HIS A 25 1.60 10.34 2.44
N ALA A 26 2.57 9.45 2.28
CA ALA A 26 3.32 9.28 1.05
C ALA A 26 3.58 7.78 0.80
N ARG A 27 3.89 7.45 -0.45
CA ARG A 27 4.13 6.08 -0.88
C ARG A 27 5.39 6.02 -1.74
N PRO A 28 6.53 5.53 -1.19
CA PRO A 28 7.73 5.31 -1.98
C PRO A 28 7.50 4.14 -2.96
N VAL A 29 7.89 4.33 -4.21
CA VAL A 29 7.83 3.34 -5.28
C VAL A 29 9.09 3.46 -6.14
N VAL A 30 9.38 2.43 -6.92
CA VAL A 30 10.42 2.45 -7.95
C VAL A 30 9.78 2.07 -9.27
N PHE A 31 9.81 2.97 -10.25
CA PHE A 31 9.40 2.63 -11.60
C PHE A 31 10.55 1.96 -12.35
N LEU A 32 10.24 0.93 -13.12
CA LEU A 32 11.18 0.31 -14.04
C LEU A 32 10.90 0.81 -15.44
N ARG A 33 11.97 1.22 -16.13
CA ARG A 33 11.96 1.59 -17.54
C ARG A 33 12.86 0.61 -18.29
N ALA A 34 12.26 -0.37 -18.96
CA ALA A 34 12.96 -1.33 -19.81
C ALA A 34 12.89 -0.88 -21.26
N GLY A 35 13.88 -1.18 -22.09
CA GLY A 35 13.78 -0.87 -23.51
C GLY A 35 14.81 -1.57 -24.39
N SER A 36 14.38 -1.83 -25.61
CA SER A 36 15.12 -2.50 -26.67
C SER A 36 14.57 -2.00 -28.00
N ASP A 37 15.45 -1.79 -28.98
CA ASP A 37 15.06 -1.52 -30.37
C ASP A 37 14.04 -0.37 -30.55
N GLY A 38 14.21 0.69 -29.75
CA GLY A 38 13.35 1.88 -29.77
C GLY A 38 12.02 1.73 -29.02
N VAL A 39 11.73 0.55 -28.46
CA VAL A 39 10.55 0.28 -27.64
C VAL A 39 10.90 0.46 -26.16
N ILE A 40 9.94 0.97 -25.39
CA ILE A 40 10.10 1.20 -23.95
C ILE A 40 8.92 0.57 -23.21
N GLY A 41 9.21 -0.36 -22.30
CA GLY A 41 8.24 -0.93 -21.38
C GLY A 41 8.35 -0.30 -19.98
N TRP A 42 7.21 -0.13 -19.31
CA TRP A 42 7.16 0.39 -17.94
C TRP A 42 6.49 -0.56 -16.96
N GLY A 43 7.05 -0.61 -15.75
CA GLY A 43 6.48 -1.34 -14.62
C GLY A 43 6.68 -0.57 -13.31
N GLU A 44 6.00 -1.03 -12.26
CA GLU A 44 5.98 -0.37 -10.95
C GLU A 44 6.30 -1.38 -9.84
N CYS A 45 7.31 -1.05 -9.04
CA CYS A 45 7.64 -1.74 -7.80
C CYS A 45 7.18 -0.87 -6.62
N GLY A 46 6.20 -1.32 -5.84
CA GLY A 46 5.61 -0.50 -4.79
C GLY A 46 5.43 -1.25 -3.47
N PRO A 47 6.49 -1.50 -2.68
CA PRO A 47 6.35 -2.13 -1.37
C PRO A 47 5.50 -1.28 -0.43
N VAL A 48 4.69 -1.93 0.41
CA VAL A 48 3.88 -1.32 1.47
C VAL A 48 4.63 -1.37 2.79
N PRO A 49 4.80 -0.21 3.46
CA PRO A 49 5.32 -0.17 4.81
C PRO A 49 4.59 -1.14 5.75
N CYS A 50 5.35 -1.95 6.49
CA CYS A 50 4.88 -2.92 7.48
C CYS A 50 3.93 -4.01 6.95
N LEU A 51 3.89 -4.26 5.63
CA LEU A 51 3.05 -5.29 5.03
C LEU A 51 3.76 -6.07 3.92
N SER A 52 4.48 -5.38 3.04
CA SER A 52 5.17 -6.05 1.94
C SER A 52 6.41 -6.81 2.46
N PRO A 53 6.70 -8.03 1.95
CA PRO A 53 7.93 -8.75 2.27
C PRO A 53 9.21 -7.98 1.91
N ASP A 54 9.13 -7.11 0.90
CA ASP A 54 10.21 -6.26 0.42
C ASP A 54 10.14 -4.81 0.91
N ASP A 55 9.42 -4.57 2.02
CA ASP A 55 9.50 -3.31 2.76
C ASP A 55 10.84 -3.19 3.47
N ARG A 56 11.80 -2.52 2.82
CA ARG A 56 13.16 -2.31 3.35
C ARG A 56 13.70 -0.93 2.97
N PRO A 57 14.51 -0.27 3.82
CA PRO A 57 15.02 1.07 3.53
C PRO A 57 15.91 1.17 2.28
N ASP A 58 16.66 0.12 1.99
CA ASP A 58 17.56 -0.01 0.83
C ASP A 58 16.87 -0.61 -0.40
N PHE A 59 15.53 -0.68 -0.42
CA PHE A 59 14.79 -1.24 -1.54
C PHE A 59 15.16 -0.59 -2.90
N PRO A 60 15.31 0.74 -3.03
CA PRO A 60 15.77 1.35 -4.29
C PRO A 60 17.14 0.84 -4.76
N ASP A 61 18.07 0.62 -3.84
CA ASP A 61 19.41 0.12 -4.16
C ASP A 61 19.38 -1.35 -4.59
N VAL A 62 18.51 -2.16 -3.96
CA VAL A 62 18.25 -3.54 -4.38
C VAL A 62 17.68 -3.58 -5.81
N VAL A 63 16.70 -2.73 -6.12
CA VAL A 63 16.12 -2.64 -7.47
C VAL A 63 17.17 -2.19 -8.48
N GLN A 64 18.02 -1.22 -8.12
CA GLN A 64 19.11 -0.76 -8.97
C GLN A 64 20.13 -1.87 -9.24
N SER A 65 20.54 -2.64 -8.22
CA SER A 65 21.45 -3.77 -8.35
C SER A 65 20.92 -4.85 -9.30
N VAL A 66 19.60 -5.13 -9.23
CA VAL A 66 18.94 -6.03 -10.20
C VAL A 66 18.99 -5.46 -11.61
N CYS A 67 18.71 -4.16 -11.79
CA CYS A 67 18.82 -3.51 -13.09
C CYS A 67 20.25 -3.58 -13.66
N ASP A 68 21.27 -3.39 -12.82
CA ASP A 68 22.68 -3.43 -13.23
C ASP A 68 23.10 -4.83 -13.68
N ARG A 69 22.65 -5.88 -12.98
CA ARG A 69 22.87 -7.28 -13.40
C ARG A 69 22.23 -7.58 -14.74
N ILE A 70 20.99 -7.15 -14.98
CA ILE A 70 20.31 -7.32 -16.26
C ILE A 70 21.07 -6.58 -17.37
N ASN A 71 21.48 -5.34 -17.11
CA ASN A 71 22.25 -4.54 -18.06
C ASN A 71 23.64 -5.14 -18.37
N ALA A 72 24.23 -5.86 -17.42
CA ALA A 72 25.46 -6.63 -17.60
C ALA A 72 25.25 -7.95 -18.39
N GLY A 73 24.02 -8.27 -18.77
CA GLY A 73 23.67 -9.45 -19.58
C GLY A 73 23.18 -10.65 -18.79
N ALA A 74 22.88 -10.51 -17.48
CA ALA A 74 22.24 -11.58 -16.73
C ALA A 74 20.82 -11.85 -17.28
N PRO A 75 20.47 -13.11 -17.61
CA PRO A 75 19.11 -13.45 -18.03
C PRO A 75 18.13 -13.21 -16.87
N THR A 76 16.98 -12.60 -17.16
CA THR A 76 16.00 -12.18 -16.14
C THR A 76 15.46 -13.35 -15.32
N GLU A 77 15.33 -14.52 -15.93
CA GLU A 77 14.89 -15.78 -15.31
C GLU A 77 15.90 -16.35 -14.30
N THR A 78 17.14 -15.88 -14.32
CA THR A 78 18.18 -16.30 -13.36
C THR A 78 18.25 -15.42 -12.11
N ILE A 79 17.44 -14.36 -12.06
CA ILE A 79 17.41 -13.42 -10.95
C ILE A 79 16.43 -13.94 -9.91
N ASP A 80 16.94 -14.23 -8.71
CA ASP A 80 16.09 -14.59 -7.58
C ASP A 80 15.34 -13.37 -7.06
N LEU A 81 14.01 -13.41 -7.17
CA LEU A 81 13.08 -12.38 -6.70
C LEU A 81 12.11 -12.93 -5.65
N SER A 82 12.38 -14.12 -5.07
CA SER A 82 11.48 -14.80 -4.13
C SER A 82 11.13 -13.98 -2.88
N GLY A 83 12.06 -13.14 -2.41
CA GLY A 83 11.85 -12.19 -1.31
C GLY A 83 11.50 -10.76 -1.76
N LEU A 84 11.27 -10.54 -3.07
CA LEU A 84 11.09 -9.21 -3.67
C LEU A 84 9.81 -9.16 -4.54
N PRO A 85 8.62 -9.42 -3.96
CA PRO A 85 7.40 -9.59 -4.74
C PRO A 85 6.99 -8.36 -5.55
N SER A 86 7.20 -7.16 -5.01
CA SER A 86 6.85 -5.94 -5.73
C SER A 86 7.83 -5.66 -6.87
N LEU A 87 9.11 -6.05 -6.72
CA LEU A 87 10.09 -6.01 -7.81
C LEU A 87 9.78 -7.06 -8.88
N ALA A 88 9.37 -8.28 -8.50
CA ALA A 88 8.93 -9.29 -9.44
C ALA A 88 7.75 -8.79 -10.30
N PHE A 89 6.75 -8.19 -9.65
CA PHE A 89 5.61 -7.57 -10.35
C PHE A 89 6.05 -6.42 -11.28
N GLY A 90 6.90 -5.51 -10.80
CA GLY A 90 7.39 -4.39 -11.60
C GLY A 90 8.22 -4.84 -12.80
N LEU A 91 9.09 -5.84 -12.64
CA LEU A 91 9.91 -6.38 -13.72
C LEU A 91 9.04 -7.12 -14.74
N GLU A 92 8.14 -7.99 -14.29
CA GLU A 92 7.22 -8.74 -15.15
C GLU A 92 6.39 -7.78 -16.03
N THR A 93 5.83 -6.74 -15.42
CA THR A 93 5.00 -5.77 -16.16
C THR A 93 5.82 -4.89 -17.10
N ALA A 94 7.03 -4.47 -16.72
CA ALA A 94 7.92 -3.71 -17.60
C ALA A 94 8.34 -4.52 -18.84
N LEU A 95 8.73 -5.79 -18.65
CA LEU A 95 9.13 -6.67 -19.75
C LEU A 95 7.95 -6.98 -20.67
N ARG A 96 6.78 -7.27 -20.10
CA ARG A 96 5.57 -7.50 -20.89
C ARG A 96 5.14 -6.27 -21.69
N ASP A 97 5.25 -5.08 -21.13
CA ASP A 97 4.96 -3.85 -21.88
C ASP A 97 5.96 -3.67 -23.04
N LEU A 98 7.24 -3.95 -22.79
CA LEU A 98 8.29 -3.93 -23.82
C LEU A 98 7.96 -4.91 -24.96
N GLU A 99 7.61 -6.15 -24.63
CA GLU A 99 7.25 -7.20 -25.59
C GLU A 99 5.98 -6.86 -26.40
N THR A 100 5.05 -6.09 -25.81
CA THR A 100 3.80 -5.68 -26.46
C THR A 100 3.90 -4.33 -27.18
N GLY A 101 5.11 -3.80 -27.35
CA GLY A 101 5.37 -2.62 -28.16
C GLY A 101 5.38 -1.30 -27.39
N GLY A 102 5.44 -1.33 -26.06
CA GLY A 102 5.73 -0.17 -25.21
C GLY A 102 4.62 0.87 -25.15
N ARG A 103 3.36 0.41 -25.17
CA ARG A 103 2.16 1.27 -25.22
C ARG A 103 1.32 1.19 -23.96
N GLN A 104 1.82 0.52 -22.93
CA GLN A 104 1.08 0.17 -21.72
C GLN A 104 -0.18 -0.66 -22.02
N GLN A 105 -0.12 -1.50 -23.06
CA GLN A 105 -1.19 -2.41 -23.48
C GLN A 105 -0.70 -3.87 -23.35
N LEU A 106 -0.64 -4.34 -22.11
CA LEU A 106 -0.08 -5.63 -21.69
C LEU A 106 -0.93 -6.84 -22.13
N PHE A 107 -2.23 -6.63 -22.36
CA PHE A 107 -3.19 -7.66 -22.75
C PHE A 107 -4.04 -7.20 -23.93
N ASN A 108 -4.56 -8.16 -24.70
CA ASN A 108 -5.44 -7.87 -25.85
C ASN A 108 -6.93 -8.13 -25.53
N THR A 109 -7.50 -7.35 -24.61
CA THR A 109 -8.91 -7.48 -24.20
C THR A 109 -9.75 -6.29 -24.68
N PRO A 110 -11.10 -6.38 -24.67
CA PRO A 110 -11.95 -5.22 -24.93
C PRO A 110 -11.62 -4.03 -24.01
N PHE A 111 -11.36 -4.28 -22.71
CA PHE A 111 -10.97 -3.26 -21.75
C PHE A 111 -9.65 -2.59 -22.15
N ALA A 112 -8.60 -3.38 -22.43
CA ALA A 112 -7.27 -2.88 -22.79
C ALA A 112 -7.28 -2.04 -24.10
N ARG A 113 -8.28 -2.24 -24.95
CA ARG A 113 -8.51 -1.45 -26.17
C ARG A 113 -9.44 -0.25 -25.98
N GLY A 114 -9.83 0.06 -24.74
CA GLY A 114 -10.78 1.14 -24.43
C GLY A 114 -12.22 0.87 -24.89
N LYS A 115 -12.59 -0.39 -25.17
CA LYS A 115 -13.91 -0.77 -25.72
C LYS A 115 -14.91 -1.24 -24.65
N SER A 116 -14.48 -1.41 -23.41
CA SER A 116 -15.34 -1.79 -22.28
C SER A 116 -14.82 -1.22 -20.97
N SER A 117 -15.65 -1.28 -19.93
CA SER A 117 -15.27 -0.94 -18.55
C SER A 117 -15.14 -2.19 -17.68
N LEU A 118 -14.34 -2.10 -16.62
CA LEU A 118 -14.32 -3.09 -15.55
C LEU A 118 -15.06 -2.54 -14.34
N ALA A 119 -16.02 -3.32 -13.82
CA ALA A 119 -16.68 -2.97 -12.58
C ALA A 119 -15.72 -3.15 -11.40
N THR A 120 -15.75 -2.20 -10.47
CA THR A 120 -15.01 -2.28 -9.21
C THR A 120 -15.88 -1.97 -8.01
N HIS A 121 -15.52 -2.50 -6.83
CA HIS A 121 -16.26 -2.20 -5.61
C HIS A 121 -16.11 -0.74 -5.18
N GLY A 122 -17.09 -0.24 -4.46
CA GLY A 122 -17.00 1.00 -3.71
C GLY A 122 -16.27 0.77 -2.40
N LEU A 123 -14.96 1.07 -2.35
CA LEU A 123 -14.20 1.01 -1.09
C LEU A 123 -14.59 2.16 -0.15
N VAL A 124 -15.08 1.86 1.05
CA VAL A 124 -15.42 2.86 2.07
C VAL A 124 -14.21 3.05 2.99
N TRP A 125 -13.77 4.29 3.17
CA TRP A 125 -12.68 4.61 4.09
C TRP A 125 -13.21 4.72 5.51
N ILE A 126 -12.41 4.25 6.46
CA ILE A 126 -12.70 4.38 7.89
C ILE A 126 -12.82 5.87 8.23
N ASP A 127 -13.93 6.23 8.86
CA ASP A 127 -14.27 7.57 9.32
C ASP A 127 -15.34 7.44 10.42
N THR A 128 -15.97 8.54 10.83
CA THR A 128 -17.18 8.52 11.65
C THR A 128 -18.33 7.77 10.94
N PRO A 129 -19.28 7.17 11.68
CA PRO A 129 -20.43 6.48 11.09
C PRO A 129 -21.19 7.29 10.02
N ASP A 130 -21.49 8.56 10.30
CA ASP A 130 -22.20 9.43 9.36
C ASP A 130 -21.38 9.71 8.09
N ALA A 131 -20.07 9.95 8.23
CA ALA A 131 -19.19 10.13 7.09
C ALA A 131 -19.06 8.86 6.25
N MET A 132 -19.03 7.68 6.88
CA MET A 132 -19.03 6.40 6.17
C MET A 132 -20.34 6.18 5.41
N LEU A 133 -21.50 6.48 6.00
CA LEU A 133 -22.80 6.42 5.30
C LEU A 133 -22.84 7.37 4.11
N ALA A 134 -22.35 8.61 4.26
CA ALA A 134 -22.26 9.56 3.14
C ALA A 134 -21.34 9.07 2.01
N GLN A 135 -20.21 8.43 2.34
CA GLN A 135 -19.35 7.79 1.35
C GLN A 135 -20.07 6.66 0.60
N ILE A 136 -20.85 5.84 1.31
CA ILE A 136 -21.63 4.75 0.73
C ILE A 136 -22.70 5.29 -0.22
N GLU A 137 -23.49 6.28 0.21
CA GLU A 137 -24.48 6.95 -0.62
C GLU A 137 -23.87 7.48 -1.91
N ALA A 138 -22.76 8.20 -1.81
CA ALA A 138 -22.08 8.77 -2.97
C ALA A 138 -21.62 7.68 -3.96
N LYS A 139 -21.15 6.53 -3.45
CA LYS A 139 -20.74 5.39 -4.28
C LYS A 139 -21.93 4.75 -4.98
N ILE A 140 -23.02 4.50 -4.26
CA ILE A 140 -24.23 3.89 -4.83
C ILE A 140 -24.87 4.80 -5.88
N ALA A 141 -24.90 6.12 -5.61
CA ALA A 141 -25.33 7.14 -6.57
C ALA A 141 -24.43 7.18 -7.82
N ALA A 142 -23.13 6.92 -7.65
CA ALA A 142 -22.18 6.78 -8.75
C ALA A 142 -22.22 5.39 -9.45
N GLY A 143 -23.23 4.56 -9.16
CA GLY A 143 -23.47 3.28 -9.83
C GLY A 143 -22.80 2.07 -9.19
N CYS A 144 -22.16 2.20 -8.03
CA CYS A 144 -21.62 1.06 -7.30
C CYS A 144 -22.75 0.15 -6.80
N ARG A 145 -22.60 -1.16 -7.00
CA ARG A 145 -23.50 -2.19 -6.47
C ARG A 145 -22.81 -3.20 -5.56
N VAL A 146 -21.50 -3.04 -5.39
CA VAL A 146 -20.70 -3.79 -4.43
C VAL A 146 -19.97 -2.77 -3.57
N VAL A 147 -20.09 -2.90 -2.25
CA VAL A 147 -19.45 -2.01 -1.28
C VAL A 147 -18.53 -2.86 -0.40
N LYS A 148 -17.30 -2.39 -0.19
CA LYS A 148 -16.36 -2.99 0.74
C LYS A 148 -16.20 -2.08 1.96
N MET A 149 -16.53 -2.60 3.15
CA MET A 149 -16.40 -1.90 4.43
C MET A 149 -15.36 -2.60 5.31
N LYS A 150 -14.67 -1.82 6.14
CA LYS A 150 -13.76 -2.37 7.14
C LYS A 150 -14.51 -2.64 8.44
N VAL A 151 -14.11 -3.68 9.14
CA VAL A 151 -14.60 -4.09 10.47
C VAL A 151 -13.41 -4.44 11.37
N GLY A 152 -13.65 -4.63 12.67
CA GLY A 152 -12.62 -4.87 13.66
C GLY A 152 -11.75 -3.66 14.00
N ALA A 153 -12.10 -2.46 13.51
CA ALA A 153 -11.39 -1.22 13.83
C ALA A 153 -12.10 -0.40 14.92
N LEU A 154 -13.41 -0.60 15.08
CA LEU A 154 -14.25 0.01 16.11
C LEU A 154 -14.80 -1.07 17.05
N PRO A 155 -15.36 -0.71 18.21
CA PRO A 155 -16.13 -1.65 19.02
C PRO A 155 -17.24 -2.31 18.17
N LEU A 156 -17.40 -3.62 18.30
CA LEU A 156 -18.27 -4.43 17.45
C LEU A 156 -19.69 -3.86 17.42
N GLU A 157 -20.22 -3.39 18.55
CA GLU A 157 -21.57 -2.83 18.65
C GLU A 157 -21.77 -1.60 17.75
N GLN A 158 -20.74 -0.77 17.56
CA GLN A 158 -20.80 0.39 16.67
C GLN A 158 -20.78 -0.04 15.20
N GLU A 159 -19.98 -1.05 14.87
CA GLU A 159 -19.92 -1.62 13.51
C GLU A 159 -21.25 -2.28 13.14
N LEU A 160 -21.86 -3.02 14.07
CA LEU A 160 -23.17 -3.63 13.89
C LEU A 160 -24.27 -2.57 13.73
N ALA A 161 -24.22 -1.47 14.49
CA ALA A 161 -25.17 -0.36 14.34
C ALA A 161 -25.07 0.30 12.95
N LEU A 162 -23.84 0.52 12.47
CA LEU A 162 -23.59 1.03 11.13
C LEU A 162 -24.10 0.08 10.04
N LEU A 163 -23.85 -1.22 10.19
CA LEU A 163 -24.30 -2.24 9.25
C LEU A 163 -25.83 -2.39 9.25
N ALA A 164 -26.47 -2.23 10.40
CA ALA A 164 -27.92 -2.18 10.51
C ALA A 164 -28.51 -1.00 9.74
N GLU A 165 -27.92 0.19 9.89
CA GLU A 165 -28.35 1.37 9.12
C GLU A 165 -28.09 1.20 7.62
N PHE A 166 -26.94 0.63 7.25
CA PHE A 166 -26.64 0.27 5.87
C PHE A 166 -27.69 -0.68 5.28
N ARG A 167 -28.03 -1.78 5.97
CA ARG A 167 -29.01 -2.76 5.49
C ARG A 167 -30.46 -2.26 5.50
N ARG A 168 -30.79 -1.32 6.38
CA ARG A 168 -32.09 -0.64 6.37
C ARG A 168 -32.31 0.16 5.07
N ARG A 169 -31.23 0.68 4.48
CA ARG A 169 -31.27 1.52 3.27
C ARG A 169 -30.99 0.76 1.99
N TRP A 170 -30.14 -0.26 2.06
CA TRP A 170 -29.71 -1.04 0.89
C TRP A 170 -29.80 -2.55 1.18
N PRO A 171 -30.91 -3.18 0.76
CA PRO A 171 -31.10 -4.60 0.96
C PRO A 171 -30.10 -5.43 0.14
N PRO A 172 -29.87 -6.71 0.49
CA PRO A 172 -28.80 -7.51 -0.11
C PRO A 172 -28.97 -7.78 -1.60
N ASP A 173 -30.21 -7.83 -2.10
CA ASP A 173 -30.53 -7.97 -3.52
C ASP A 173 -30.21 -6.70 -4.35
N TYR A 174 -29.99 -5.56 -3.66
CA TYR A 174 -29.64 -4.29 -4.28
C TYR A 174 -28.14 -3.95 -4.18
N VAL A 175 -27.52 -4.17 -3.02
CA VAL A 175 -26.08 -3.92 -2.80
C VAL A 175 -25.41 -5.11 -2.13
N GLU A 176 -24.42 -5.66 -2.83
CA GLU A 176 -23.50 -6.66 -2.30
C GLU A 176 -22.57 -6.01 -1.27
N LEU A 177 -22.44 -6.64 -0.09
CA LEU A 177 -21.57 -6.18 0.99
C LEU A 177 -20.38 -7.12 1.13
N ARG A 178 -19.18 -6.55 1.21
CA ARG A 178 -17.96 -7.27 1.54
C ARG A 178 -17.33 -6.62 2.77
N LEU A 179 -16.88 -7.43 3.71
CA LEU A 179 -16.27 -6.95 4.94
C LEU A 179 -14.79 -7.32 4.96
N ASP A 180 -13.98 -6.51 5.63
CA ASP A 180 -12.54 -6.73 5.78
C ASP A 180 -12.10 -6.40 7.20
N ALA A 181 -11.65 -7.43 7.90
CA ALA A 181 -11.23 -7.35 9.30
C ALA A 181 -9.73 -7.06 9.46
N ASN A 182 -8.92 -7.17 8.39
CA ASN A 182 -7.45 -7.00 8.41
C ASN A 182 -6.74 -7.65 9.60
N GLY A 183 -7.18 -8.84 10.00
CA GLY A 183 -6.64 -9.60 11.11
C GLY A 183 -6.92 -9.00 12.48
N ALA A 184 -8.01 -8.26 12.65
CA ALA A 184 -8.33 -7.58 13.91
C ALA A 184 -8.58 -8.54 15.08
N TRP A 185 -9.18 -9.71 14.84
CA TRP A 185 -9.62 -10.59 15.92
C TRP A 185 -8.49 -11.52 16.38
N GLN A 186 -8.21 -11.52 17.67
CA GLN A 186 -7.03 -12.17 18.26
C GLN A 186 -7.26 -13.62 18.69
N SER A 187 -8.49 -14.13 18.62
CA SER A 187 -8.79 -15.55 18.87
C SER A 187 -9.89 -16.08 17.96
N VAL A 188 -9.95 -17.41 17.82
CA VAL A 188 -11.00 -18.12 17.07
C VAL A 188 -12.37 -17.78 17.65
N GLU A 189 -12.51 -17.73 18.98
CA GLU A 189 -13.76 -17.42 19.66
C GLU A 189 -14.21 -15.99 19.37
N GLN A 190 -13.31 -15.02 19.47
CA GLN A 190 -13.62 -13.62 19.16
C GLN A 190 -14.08 -13.47 17.71
N ALA A 191 -13.37 -14.10 16.78
CA ALA A 191 -13.71 -14.06 15.37
C ALA A 191 -15.09 -14.68 15.12
N LEU A 192 -15.38 -15.85 15.68
CA LEU A 192 -16.66 -16.52 15.48
C LEU A 192 -17.84 -15.75 16.08
N VAL A 193 -17.69 -15.16 17.27
CA VAL A 193 -18.71 -14.29 17.87
C VAL A 193 -19.01 -13.09 16.98
N ALA A 194 -17.99 -12.48 16.38
CA ALA A 194 -18.18 -11.38 15.43
C ALA A 194 -18.86 -11.87 14.15
N LEU A 195 -18.38 -12.96 13.56
CA LEU A 195 -18.90 -13.53 12.31
C LEU A 195 -20.37 -13.96 12.44
N GLU A 196 -20.78 -14.55 13.57
CA GLU A 196 -22.18 -14.89 13.86
C GLU A 196 -23.10 -13.67 13.83
N GLN A 197 -22.66 -12.55 14.41
CA GLN A 197 -23.44 -11.31 14.42
C GLN A 197 -23.42 -10.61 13.05
N LEU A 198 -22.27 -10.63 12.36
CA LEU A 198 -22.12 -10.06 11.02
C LEU A 198 -22.95 -10.81 9.97
N ALA A 199 -23.20 -12.11 10.16
CA ALA A 199 -24.03 -12.93 9.27
C ALA A 199 -25.45 -12.36 9.10
N ALA A 200 -25.99 -11.67 10.11
CA ALA A 200 -27.31 -11.04 10.04
C ALA A 200 -27.42 -9.96 8.95
N PHE A 201 -26.29 -9.45 8.44
CA PHE A 201 -26.23 -8.42 7.40
C PHE A 201 -25.87 -8.97 6.03
N ASP A 202 -25.92 -10.29 5.82
CA ASP A 202 -25.66 -10.94 4.53
C ASP A 202 -24.40 -10.42 3.80
N PRO A 203 -23.22 -10.41 4.45
CA PRO A 203 -21.98 -10.13 3.74
C PRO A 203 -21.64 -11.29 2.82
N SER A 204 -21.22 -11.01 1.58
CA SER A 204 -20.76 -12.04 0.64
C SER A 204 -19.53 -12.78 1.16
N PHE A 205 -18.66 -12.06 1.88
CA PHE A 205 -17.56 -12.64 2.64
C PHE A 205 -17.00 -11.66 3.66
N VAL A 206 -16.20 -12.20 4.59
CA VAL A 206 -15.32 -11.45 5.49
C VAL A 206 -13.87 -11.78 5.15
N GLU A 207 -13.11 -10.75 4.80
CA GLU A 207 -11.68 -10.80 4.45
C GLU A 207 -10.81 -10.75 5.71
N GLN A 208 -9.86 -11.68 5.78
CA GLN A 208 -8.84 -11.85 6.81
C GLN A 208 -9.34 -11.60 8.27
N PRO A 209 -10.12 -12.51 8.87
CA PRO A 209 -10.59 -12.40 10.26
C PRO A 209 -9.47 -12.30 11.31
N LEU A 210 -8.45 -13.17 11.19
CA LEU A 210 -7.36 -13.34 12.15
C LEU A 210 -6.02 -12.82 11.61
N PRO A 211 -5.05 -12.46 12.47
CA PRO A 211 -3.67 -12.21 12.04
C PRO A 211 -3.11 -13.39 11.25
N ALA A 212 -2.37 -13.08 10.18
CA ALA A 212 -1.71 -14.09 9.35
C ALA A 212 -0.68 -14.92 10.12
N GLY A 213 -0.38 -16.12 9.64
CA GLY A 213 0.56 -17.07 10.24
C GLY A 213 -0.07 -18.06 11.22
N ARG A 214 -1.41 -18.03 11.38
CA ARG A 214 -2.15 -18.87 12.35
C ARG A 214 -3.00 -19.93 11.66
N TRP A 215 -2.39 -20.74 10.79
CA TRP A 215 -3.11 -21.63 9.87
C TRP A 215 -4.15 -22.53 10.54
N ALA A 216 -3.83 -23.14 11.67
CA ALA A 216 -4.77 -24.00 12.40
C ALA A 216 -5.99 -23.22 12.91
N ASP A 217 -5.79 -22.01 13.42
CA ASP A 217 -6.86 -21.14 13.90
C ASP A 217 -7.69 -20.60 12.74
N THR A 218 -7.04 -20.17 11.65
CA THR A 218 -7.70 -19.71 10.43
C THR A 218 -8.53 -20.85 9.82
N ALA A 219 -8.02 -22.09 9.82
CA ALA A 219 -8.77 -23.27 9.38
C ALA A 219 -10.00 -23.52 10.26
N ALA A 220 -9.85 -23.42 11.59
CA ALA A 220 -10.97 -23.56 12.53
C ALA A 220 -12.06 -22.50 12.30
N VAL A 221 -11.67 -21.26 11.99
CA VAL A 221 -12.61 -20.19 11.60
C VAL A 221 -13.28 -20.51 10.27
N CYS A 222 -12.53 -20.89 9.22
CA CYS A 222 -13.08 -21.23 7.90
C CYS A 222 -14.09 -22.39 7.96
N ALA A 223 -13.86 -23.37 8.85
CA ALA A 223 -14.72 -24.54 9.01
C ALA A 223 -16.03 -24.24 9.78
N ARG A 224 -16.04 -23.21 10.65
CA ARG A 224 -17.15 -22.93 11.57
C ARG A 224 -17.90 -21.64 11.24
N SER A 225 -17.30 -20.75 10.44
CA SER A 225 -17.89 -19.46 10.12
C SER A 225 -19.23 -19.61 9.38
N PRO A 226 -20.28 -18.87 9.78
CA PRO A 226 -21.53 -18.81 9.03
C PRO A 226 -21.41 -17.96 7.74
N VAL A 227 -20.32 -17.23 7.57
CA VAL A 227 -20.03 -16.36 6.42
C VAL A 227 -18.78 -16.88 5.69
N PRO A 228 -18.73 -16.85 4.34
CA PRO A 228 -17.51 -17.20 3.61
C PRO A 228 -16.29 -16.36 4.04
N ILE A 229 -15.15 -17.01 4.23
CA ILE A 229 -13.90 -16.36 4.61
C ILE A 229 -13.01 -16.18 3.38
N ALA A 230 -12.50 -14.96 3.20
CA ALA A 230 -11.51 -14.63 2.18
C ALA A 230 -10.13 -14.41 2.80
N LEU A 231 -9.10 -15.05 2.26
CA LEU A 231 -7.71 -14.83 2.69
C LEU A 231 -7.08 -13.67 1.92
N ASP A 232 -6.39 -12.76 2.62
CA ASP A 232 -5.61 -11.65 2.07
C ASP A 232 -4.18 -11.70 2.60
N GLU A 233 -3.93 -11.17 3.81
CA GLU A 233 -2.59 -11.15 4.40
C GLU A 233 -1.99 -12.56 4.60
N GLU A 234 -2.82 -13.61 4.76
CA GLU A 234 -2.36 -14.99 4.87
C GLU A 234 -1.61 -15.50 3.62
N LEU A 235 -1.86 -14.89 2.45
CA LEU A 235 -1.23 -15.30 1.19
C LEU A 235 0.18 -14.73 1.03
N ILE A 236 0.53 -13.69 1.79
CA ILE A 236 1.76 -12.93 1.63
C ILE A 236 2.95 -13.76 2.13
N GLY A 237 3.96 -13.95 1.26
CA GLY A 237 5.16 -14.72 1.59
C GLY A 237 4.97 -16.25 1.59
N ALA A 238 3.77 -16.75 1.28
CA ALA A 238 3.54 -18.18 1.18
C ALA A 238 4.20 -18.77 -0.07
N VAL A 239 5.16 -19.69 0.14
CA VAL A 239 5.98 -20.28 -0.92
C VAL A 239 5.27 -21.44 -1.64
N ASN A 240 4.34 -22.11 -0.95
CA ASN A 240 3.58 -23.25 -1.50
C ASN A 240 2.07 -23.01 -1.35
N PRO A 241 1.41 -22.46 -2.39
CA PRO A 241 -0.03 -22.23 -2.40
C PRO A 241 -0.85 -23.48 -2.08
N ALA A 242 -0.48 -24.64 -2.65
CA ALA A 242 -1.21 -25.88 -2.44
C ALA A 242 -1.25 -26.29 -0.96
N GLN A 243 -0.10 -26.24 -0.29
CA GLN A 243 0.01 -26.57 1.13
C GLN A 243 -0.85 -25.65 2.01
N LEU A 244 -0.82 -24.35 1.74
CA LEU A 244 -1.61 -23.38 2.50
C LEU A 244 -3.11 -23.62 2.31
N LEU A 245 -3.55 -23.83 1.06
CA LEU A 245 -4.95 -24.04 0.75
C LEU A 245 -5.49 -25.38 1.29
N ASP A 246 -4.65 -26.43 1.32
CA ASP A 246 -5.00 -27.72 1.93
C ASP A 246 -5.16 -27.62 3.46
N ALA A 247 -4.32 -26.81 4.10
CA ALA A 247 -4.33 -26.63 5.55
C ALA A 247 -5.50 -25.76 6.01
N ILE A 248 -5.77 -24.65 5.32
CA ILE A 248 -6.75 -23.64 5.77
C ILE A 248 -8.15 -23.91 5.21
N GLN A 249 -8.25 -24.42 3.97
CA GLN A 249 -9.51 -24.64 3.25
C GLN A 249 -10.44 -23.42 3.26
N PRO A 250 -9.95 -22.23 2.85
CA PRO A 250 -10.77 -21.04 2.83
C PRO A 250 -11.83 -21.12 1.72
N GLN A 251 -12.91 -20.35 1.84
CA GLN A 251 -13.87 -20.25 0.75
C GLN A 251 -13.32 -19.40 -0.40
N HIS A 252 -12.57 -18.35 -0.08
CA HIS A 252 -12.20 -17.29 -1.01
C HIS A 252 -10.73 -16.82 -0.86
N LEU A 253 -10.15 -16.26 -1.93
CA LEU A 253 -8.82 -15.63 -1.95
C LEU A 253 -8.89 -14.19 -2.48
N VAL A 254 -8.04 -13.32 -1.95
CA VAL A 254 -7.83 -11.95 -2.44
C VAL A 254 -6.41 -11.83 -2.97
N LEU A 255 -6.30 -11.75 -4.30
CA LEU A 255 -5.03 -11.75 -5.02
C LEU A 255 -4.59 -10.32 -5.30
N LYS A 256 -3.40 -9.96 -4.78
CA LYS A 256 -2.76 -8.66 -4.96
C LYS A 256 -1.37 -8.86 -5.57
N PRO A 257 -1.20 -8.68 -6.89
CA PRO A 257 0.07 -9.01 -7.58
C PRO A 257 1.32 -8.41 -6.96
N SER A 258 1.25 -7.15 -6.53
CA SER A 258 2.35 -6.42 -5.87
C SER A 258 2.83 -7.07 -4.56
N LEU A 259 2.00 -7.90 -3.91
CA LEU A 259 2.34 -8.61 -2.68
C LEU A 259 2.68 -10.08 -2.91
N LEU A 260 2.18 -10.67 -4.00
CA LEU A 260 2.31 -12.11 -4.27
C LEU A 260 3.45 -12.45 -5.22
N GLY A 261 4.12 -11.45 -5.82
CA GLY A 261 5.25 -11.68 -6.72
C GLY A 261 4.88 -11.67 -8.20
N GLY A 262 3.88 -10.89 -8.56
CA GLY A 262 3.50 -10.67 -9.95
C GLY A 262 2.21 -11.37 -10.39
N LEU A 263 1.88 -11.18 -11.67
CA LEU A 263 0.70 -11.78 -12.29
C LEU A 263 0.90 -13.30 -12.40
N ALA A 264 2.09 -13.75 -12.82
CA ALA A 264 2.43 -15.17 -12.90
C ALA A 264 2.30 -15.91 -11.55
N ALA A 265 2.71 -15.28 -10.43
CA ALA A 265 2.52 -15.88 -9.12
C ALA A 265 1.02 -15.99 -8.76
N CYS A 266 0.23 -14.97 -9.09
CA CYS A 266 -1.23 -15.03 -8.94
C CYS A 266 -1.88 -16.11 -9.80
N GLU A 267 -1.32 -16.44 -10.98
CA GLU A 267 -1.81 -17.57 -11.79
C GLU A 267 -1.68 -18.90 -11.07
N THR A 268 -0.55 -19.11 -10.39
CA THR A 268 -0.34 -20.31 -9.58
C THR A 268 -1.41 -20.41 -8.49
N TRP A 269 -1.72 -19.30 -7.81
CA TRP A 269 -2.82 -19.25 -6.83
C TRP A 269 -4.17 -19.59 -7.46
N ILE A 270 -4.51 -19.03 -8.62
CA ILE A 270 -5.77 -19.30 -9.33
C ILE A 270 -5.88 -20.79 -9.69
N VAL A 271 -4.81 -21.40 -10.20
CA VAL A 271 -4.77 -22.82 -10.55
C VAL A 271 -4.96 -23.70 -9.31
N GLU A 272 -4.27 -23.41 -8.21
CA GLU A 272 -4.40 -24.18 -6.97
C GLU A 272 -5.76 -24.00 -6.29
N ALA A 273 -6.35 -22.81 -6.38
CA ALA A 273 -7.70 -22.52 -5.91
C ALA A 273 -8.76 -23.29 -6.72
N ALA A 274 -8.63 -23.30 -8.05
CA ALA A 274 -9.57 -24.00 -8.94
C ALA A 274 -9.62 -25.50 -8.66
N LYS A 275 -8.48 -26.15 -8.37
CA LYS A 275 -8.42 -27.57 -7.97
C LYS A 275 -9.25 -27.90 -6.73
N ARG A 276 -9.53 -26.90 -5.89
CA ARG A 276 -10.21 -27.02 -4.60
C ARG A 276 -11.59 -26.35 -4.59
N GLY A 277 -12.05 -25.81 -5.72
CA GLY A 277 -13.32 -25.06 -5.81
C GLY A 277 -13.31 -23.70 -5.09
N ILE A 278 -12.13 -23.21 -4.71
CA ILE A 278 -11.96 -21.95 -3.98
C ILE A 278 -12.12 -20.79 -4.96
N GLN A 279 -12.91 -19.78 -4.58
CA GLN A 279 -13.14 -18.59 -5.40
C GLN A 279 -12.03 -17.55 -5.16
N TRP A 280 -11.82 -16.64 -6.09
CA TRP A 280 -10.80 -15.61 -5.96
C TRP A 280 -11.27 -14.26 -6.49
N TRP A 281 -10.68 -13.20 -5.94
CA TRP A 281 -10.87 -11.80 -6.34
C TRP A 281 -9.52 -11.16 -6.55
N ILE A 282 -9.38 -10.41 -7.63
CA ILE A 282 -8.23 -9.55 -7.87
C ILE A 282 -8.47 -8.19 -7.22
N ASN A 283 -7.55 -7.74 -6.38
CA ASN A 283 -7.59 -6.41 -5.80
C ASN A 283 -6.30 -5.66 -6.17
N SER A 284 -6.47 -4.39 -6.51
CA SER A 284 -5.41 -3.40 -6.36
C SER A 284 -5.13 -3.14 -4.88
N LEU A 285 -3.91 -2.72 -4.59
CA LEU A 285 -3.44 -2.40 -3.25
C LEU A 285 -3.45 -0.89 -3.06
N LEU A 286 -2.38 -0.22 -3.52
CA LEU A 286 -2.14 1.24 -3.45
C LEU A 286 -1.19 1.66 -4.59
N GLU A 287 -1.32 1.02 -5.75
CA GLU A 287 -0.48 1.29 -6.93
C GLU A 287 -0.78 2.67 -7.54
N SER A 288 0.22 3.23 -8.22
CA SER A 288 -0.01 4.31 -9.18
C SER A 288 -0.84 3.82 -10.36
N ASN A 289 -1.11 4.73 -11.32
CA ASN A 289 -1.78 4.36 -12.55
C ASN A 289 -1.03 3.27 -13.34
N VAL A 290 0.30 3.16 -13.22
CA VAL A 290 1.11 2.14 -13.93
C VAL A 290 0.77 0.74 -13.43
N GLY A 291 0.94 0.48 -12.12
CA GLY A 291 0.59 -0.81 -11.52
C GLY A 291 -0.90 -1.12 -11.62
N LEU A 292 -1.78 -0.14 -11.37
CA LEU A 292 -3.23 -0.35 -11.48
C LEU A 292 -3.66 -0.70 -12.91
N ASN A 293 -3.06 -0.08 -13.94
CA ASN A 293 -3.32 -0.43 -15.33
C ASN A 293 -2.95 -1.89 -15.63
N ALA A 294 -1.80 -2.35 -15.14
CA ALA A 294 -1.37 -3.74 -15.31
C ALA A 294 -2.34 -4.72 -14.64
N ILE A 295 -2.73 -4.45 -13.39
CA ILE A 295 -3.67 -5.29 -12.65
C ILE A 295 -5.03 -5.30 -13.34
N ALA A 296 -5.55 -4.15 -13.76
CA ALA A 296 -6.85 -4.05 -14.43
C ALA A 296 -6.88 -4.80 -15.78
N GLN A 297 -5.84 -4.66 -16.60
CA GLN A 297 -5.76 -5.40 -17.86
C GLN A 297 -5.67 -6.91 -17.62
N TRP A 298 -4.89 -7.33 -16.62
CA TRP A 298 -4.83 -8.73 -16.22
C TRP A 298 -6.20 -9.24 -15.75
N THR A 299 -6.89 -8.50 -14.87
CA THR A 299 -8.26 -8.81 -14.45
C THR A 299 -9.18 -8.98 -15.66
N SER A 300 -9.15 -8.05 -16.61
CA SER A 300 -9.98 -8.14 -17.82
C SER A 300 -9.71 -9.34 -18.71
N ALA A 301 -8.51 -9.92 -18.61
CA ALA A 301 -8.15 -11.12 -19.37
C ALA A 301 -8.65 -12.40 -18.70
N ARG A 302 -9.02 -12.35 -17.42
CA ARG A 302 -9.39 -13.52 -16.60
C ARG A 302 -10.85 -13.55 -16.23
N ASP A 303 -11.36 -12.44 -15.72
CA ASP A 303 -12.72 -12.36 -15.22
C ASP A 303 -13.27 -10.95 -15.42
N THR A 304 -14.32 -10.87 -16.23
CA THR A 304 -15.13 -9.67 -16.42
C THR A 304 -16.55 -9.85 -15.88
N GLY A 305 -16.88 -11.03 -15.34
CA GLY A 305 -18.20 -11.38 -14.82
C GLY A 305 -18.38 -11.03 -13.34
N ARG A 306 -17.28 -10.81 -12.60
CA ARG A 306 -17.31 -10.40 -11.18
C ARG A 306 -16.84 -8.97 -10.99
N VAL A 307 -17.21 -8.41 -9.83
CA VAL A 307 -16.73 -7.11 -9.38
C VAL A 307 -15.47 -7.28 -8.53
N HIS A 308 -14.38 -6.64 -8.95
CA HIS A 308 -13.04 -6.74 -8.34
C HIS A 308 -12.67 -5.46 -7.56
N GLY A 309 -11.59 -5.50 -6.76
CA GLY A 309 -11.17 -4.37 -5.94
C GLY A 309 -10.11 -3.47 -6.59
N LEU A 310 -10.45 -2.80 -7.68
CA LEU A 310 -9.57 -1.96 -8.53
C LEU A 310 -9.75 -0.45 -8.28
N GLY A 311 -10.21 -0.05 -7.09
CA GLY A 311 -10.68 1.31 -6.78
C GLY A 311 -9.60 2.35 -6.45
N THR A 312 -8.31 2.05 -6.60
CA THR A 312 -7.20 2.88 -6.09
C THR A 312 -6.71 3.99 -7.04
N GLY A 313 -7.29 4.11 -8.24
CA GLY A 313 -6.75 4.98 -9.31
C GLY A 313 -6.79 6.50 -9.05
N ARG A 314 -7.42 6.96 -7.97
CA ARG A 314 -7.59 8.41 -7.67
C ARG A 314 -6.90 8.88 -6.40
N LEU A 315 -6.04 8.06 -5.79
CA LEU A 315 -5.48 8.31 -4.46
C LEU A 315 -4.39 9.40 -4.42
N PHE A 316 -3.65 9.61 -5.50
CA PHE A 316 -2.44 10.45 -5.48
C PHE A 316 -2.62 11.80 -6.20
N THR A 317 -1.98 12.85 -5.69
CA THR A 317 -1.93 14.20 -6.30
C THR A 317 -0.95 14.26 -7.47
N ASN A 318 0.15 13.50 -7.38
CA ASN A 318 1.23 13.43 -8.37
C ASN A 318 1.27 12.06 -9.08
N ASN A 319 0.10 11.47 -9.33
CA ASN A 319 -0.01 10.21 -10.09
C ASN A 319 0.47 10.39 -11.54
N ILE A 320 0.85 9.31 -12.21
CA ILE A 320 1.29 9.33 -13.61
C ILE A 320 0.07 9.61 -14.50
N PRO A 321 0.04 10.71 -15.27
CA PRO A 321 -1.08 10.96 -16.17
C PRO A 321 -1.18 9.83 -17.19
N SER A 322 -2.36 9.24 -17.26
CA SER A 322 -2.62 8.06 -18.07
C SER A 322 -4.04 8.08 -18.67
N PRO A 323 -4.31 7.17 -19.62
CA PRO A 323 -5.66 6.92 -20.14
C PRO A 323 -6.61 6.30 -19.11
N LEU A 324 -6.11 5.82 -17.97
CA LEU A 324 -6.92 5.14 -16.98
C LEU A 324 -7.82 6.12 -16.21
N ARG A 325 -9.13 5.86 -16.23
CA ARG A 325 -10.16 6.66 -15.56
C ARG A 325 -11.05 5.78 -14.69
N LEU A 326 -11.39 6.30 -13.51
CA LEU A 326 -12.37 5.70 -12.63
C LEU A 326 -13.63 6.58 -12.66
N ASP A 327 -14.64 6.12 -13.39
CA ASP A 327 -15.93 6.78 -13.55
C ASP A 327 -16.96 6.06 -12.68
N GLY A 328 -17.22 6.62 -11.49
CA GLY A 328 -18.00 5.95 -10.46
C GLY A 328 -17.33 4.64 -10.02
N CYS A 329 -18.00 3.51 -10.27
CA CYS A 329 -17.46 2.17 -10.04
C CYS A 329 -17.07 1.43 -11.34
N GLY A 330 -16.86 2.16 -12.43
CA GLY A 330 -16.34 1.63 -13.69
C GLY A 330 -14.94 2.13 -13.98
N LEU A 331 -13.95 1.24 -13.99
CA LEU A 331 -12.61 1.54 -14.48
C LEU A 331 -12.61 1.44 -16.02
N ARG A 332 -12.03 2.44 -16.70
CA ARG A 332 -12.01 2.57 -18.17
C ARG A 332 -10.66 3.07 -18.66
N LEU A 333 -10.34 2.77 -19.91
CA LEU A 333 -9.25 3.41 -20.65
C LEU A 333 -9.85 4.37 -21.67
N ASP A 334 -9.50 5.64 -21.57
CA ASP A 334 -9.88 6.70 -22.50
C ASP A 334 -8.94 6.68 -23.72
N PRO A 335 -9.41 6.26 -24.91
CA PRO A 335 -8.56 6.11 -26.09
C PRO A 335 -7.96 7.42 -26.61
N ASP A 336 -8.54 8.57 -26.23
CA ASP A 336 -8.07 9.90 -26.65
C ASP A 336 -7.02 10.49 -25.70
N SER A 337 -6.84 9.86 -24.53
CA SER A 337 -5.80 10.21 -23.56
C SER A 337 -4.51 9.43 -23.85
N ALA A 338 -3.36 10.02 -23.54
CA ALA A 338 -2.05 9.39 -23.68
C ALA A 338 -1.32 9.25 -22.34
N TRP A 339 -0.38 8.31 -22.27
CA TRP A 339 0.56 8.21 -21.16
C TRP A 339 1.58 9.35 -21.19
N ILE A 340 1.82 9.99 -20.05
CA ILE A 340 2.78 11.08 -19.92
C ILE A 340 3.86 10.70 -18.90
N PHE A 341 4.87 9.96 -19.36
CA PHE A 341 6.01 9.53 -18.52
C PHE A 341 7.11 10.59 -18.36
N LYS A 342 7.00 11.75 -19.02
CA LYS A 342 8.01 12.83 -18.93
C LYS A 342 8.21 13.40 -17.53
N THR A 343 7.26 13.13 -16.62
CA THR A 343 7.38 13.46 -15.19
C THR A 343 8.39 12.57 -14.47
N LEU A 344 8.61 11.36 -14.97
CA LEU A 344 9.58 10.40 -14.45
C LEU A 344 10.94 10.47 -15.17
N TRP A 345 10.96 10.97 -16.41
CA TRP A 345 12.12 10.86 -17.30
C TRP A 345 12.26 12.03 -18.30
N SER A 346 13.49 12.37 -18.71
CA SER A 346 13.76 13.23 -19.87
C SER A 346 14.74 12.56 -20.82
N GLU A 347 14.54 12.78 -22.12
CA GLU A 347 15.47 12.34 -23.18
C GLU A 347 16.88 12.94 -23.02
N GLU A 348 16.98 14.15 -22.47
CA GLU A 348 18.26 14.82 -22.18
C GLU A 348 19.14 14.03 -21.19
N GLY A 349 18.57 13.10 -20.41
CA GLY A 349 19.28 12.27 -19.45
C GLY A 349 19.85 10.97 -20.01
N GLY A 350 19.72 10.68 -21.31
CA GLY A 350 20.16 9.39 -21.87
C GLY A 350 19.40 8.23 -21.24
N TRP A 351 20.11 7.17 -20.82
CA TRP A 351 19.59 6.05 -20.00
C TRP A 351 19.96 6.17 -18.51
N SER A 352 20.49 7.32 -18.10
CA SER A 352 20.65 7.63 -16.68
C SER A 352 19.32 8.15 -16.14
N ALA A 353 18.91 7.65 -14.97
CA ALA A 353 17.84 8.27 -14.21
C ALA A 353 18.09 9.78 -14.08
N ARG A 354 17.03 10.60 -14.14
CA ARG A 354 17.14 11.94 -13.55
C ARG A 354 17.57 11.71 -12.11
N THR A 355 18.73 12.23 -11.74
CA THR A 355 19.09 12.39 -10.34
C THR A 355 18.08 13.38 -9.78
N PHE A 356 16.96 12.87 -9.26
CA PHE A 356 16.16 13.66 -8.37
C PHE A 356 17.05 13.95 -7.17
N PRO A 357 17.13 15.22 -6.71
CA PRO A 357 17.75 15.45 -5.43
C PRO A 357 17.05 14.51 -4.45
N HIS A 358 17.82 13.76 -3.67
CA HIS A 358 17.31 13.22 -2.41
C HIS A 358 16.44 14.31 -1.77
N PRO A 359 15.29 13.99 -1.15
CA PRO A 359 14.54 14.99 -0.42
C PRO A 359 15.55 15.74 0.43
N ASN A 360 15.75 17.02 0.09
CA ASN A 360 16.83 17.80 0.68
C ASN A 360 16.58 17.70 2.19
N PRO A 361 17.55 17.27 3.02
CA PRO A 361 17.41 17.56 4.43
C PRO A 361 17.17 19.08 4.53
N LEU A 362 16.16 19.44 5.31
CA LEU A 362 15.68 20.81 5.51
C LEU A 362 16.82 21.84 5.39
N PRO A 363 16.63 22.97 4.68
CA PRO A 363 17.72 23.87 4.34
C PRO A 363 18.45 24.32 5.60
N LYS A 364 19.77 24.13 5.64
CA LYS A 364 20.64 24.78 6.63
C LYS A 364 20.55 26.29 6.42
N ARG A 365 19.69 26.97 7.18
CA ARG A 365 19.75 28.42 7.32
C ARG A 365 20.89 28.76 8.28
N GLY A 366 22.00 29.21 7.72
CA GLY A 366 22.89 30.11 8.45
C GLY A 366 22.22 31.48 8.57
N GLY A 367 22.38 32.12 9.73
CA GLY A 367 22.14 33.55 9.91
C GLY A 367 20.75 33.93 10.43
N THR A 368 20.69 34.10 11.76
CA THR A 368 20.02 35.18 12.51
C THR A 368 18.82 35.90 11.86
N GLY A 369 17.64 35.80 12.49
CA GLY A 369 16.59 36.81 12.34
C GLY A 369 15.18 36.24 12.27
N HIS A 370 14.35 36.63 13.23
CA HIS A 370 12.90 36.54 13.19
C HIS A 370 12.34 37.06 11.85
N SER A 371 11.35 36.38 11.26
CA SER A 371 10.24 37.00 10.49
C SER A 371 9.21 35.97 10.02
N LEU A 372 7.95 36.31 10.26
CA LEU A 372 6.72 35.61 9.92
C LEU A 372 6.18 36.04 8.54
N LEU A 373 5.63 35.05 7.81
CA LEU A 373 4.44 35.06 6.92
C LEU A 373 4.51 35.81 5.55
N PRO A 374 3.53 35.64 4.59
CA PRO A 374 2.20 35.01 4.67
C PRO A 374 1.74 34.14 3.47
N LEU A 375 0.62 33.40 3.60
CA LEU A 375 -0.37 33.19 2.53
C LEU A 375 -1.78 32.92 3.13
N PRO A 376 -2.88 33.21 2.40
CA PRO A 376 -4.12 33.75 2.95
C PRO A 376 -5.16 32.68 3.29
N LEU A 377 -5.90 32.92 4.37
CA LEU A 377 -7.24 32.40 4.56
C LEU A 377 -8.17 33.59 4.82
N GLY A 378 -9.23 33.65 4.03
CA GLY A 378 -10.36 34.55 4.27
C GLY A 378 -11.01 34.22 5.61
N GLU A 379 -11.30 35.29 6.33
CA GLU A 379 -11.81 35.31 7.69
C GLU A 379 -13.26 34.85 7.80
N GLY A 380 -13.55 34.19 8.93
CA GLY A 380 -14.88 34.06 9.49
C GLY A 380 -14.76 33.31 10.82
N TRP A 381 -15.19 33.97 11.92
CA TRP A 381 -15.19 33.51 13.32
C TRP A 381 -13.81 33.59 13.99
N GLY A 382 -13.53 34.39 15.02
CA GLY A 382 -14.35 34.99 16.07
C GLY A 382 -13.65 34.69 17.40
N GLU A 383 -12.98 35.67 18.00
CA GLU A 383 -12.19 35.52 19.23
C GLU A 383 -13.04 35.08 20.44
N GLY A 384 -12.52 34.15 21.24
CA GLY A 384 -13.07 33.80 22.54
C GLY A 384 -12.46 32.51 23.13
N GLU A 385 -11.39 32.68 23.91
CA GLU A 385 -10.85 31.77 24.93
C GLU A 385 -10.45 30.30 24.60
N SER A 386 -9.21 29.99 25.01
CA SER A 386 -8.69 28.69 25.50
C SER A 386 -8.06 27.67 24.54
N ALA A 387 -6.84 27.26 24.93
CA ALA A 387 -6.11 26.02 24.63
C ALA A 387 -5.67 25.73 23.18
N LEU A 388 -4.39 26.03 22.90
CA LEU A 388 -3.60 25.29 21.92
C LEU A 388 -3.53 23.79 22.34
N PRO A 389 -3.84 22.81 21.48
CA PRO A 389 -3.46 21.43 21.72
C PRO A 389 -1.95 21.28 21.48
N ALA A 390 -1.23 20.97 22.55
CA ALA A 390 0.19 20.61 22.54
C ALA A 390 0.38 19.25 21.84
N ASN A 391 1.32 19.18 20.88
CA ASN A 391 2.10 17.98 20.52
C ASN A 391 3.28 18.37 19.62
N PHE A 392 4.18 19.21 20.15
CA PHE A 392 5.55 19.36 19.66
C PHE A 392 6.46 19.49 20.88
N LEU A 393 7.36 18.53 21.08
CA LEU A 393 8.45 18.64 22.05
C LEU A 393 9.65 19.26 21.31
N THR A 394 9.92 20.54 21.57
CA THR A 394 11.24 21.13 21.35
C THR A 394 12.18 20.60 22.44
N VAL A 395 13.15 19.77 22.06
CA VAL A 395 14.29 19.44 22.92
C VAL A 395 15.27 20.59 22.80
N ASP A 396 15.48 21.33 23.89
CA ASP A 396 16.49 22.40 23.94
C ASP A 396 17.88 21.75 23.79
N GLU A 397 18.63 22.14 22.75
CA GLU A 397 19.94 21.60 22.38
C GLU A 397 20.99 21.75 23.50
N ASN A 398 20.69 22.50 24.56
CA ASN A 398 21.58 22.72 25.69
C ASN A 398 21.52 21.65 26.80
N THR A 399 20.67 20.62 26.69
CA THR A 399 20.45 19.69 27.83
C THR A 399 21.00 18.28 27.66
N TYR A 400 21.13 17.75 26.43
CA TYR A 400 21.71 16.41 26.21
C TYR A 400 22.49 16.34 24.90
N GLN A 401 23.77 15.99 24.95
CA GLN A 401 24.54 15.64 23.76
C GLN A 401 24.20 14.21 23.33
N PRO A 402 24.25 13.86 22.02
CA PRO A 402 23.97 12.51 21.53
C PRO A 402 24.82 11.40 22.18
N ALA A 403 26.03 11.73 22.64
CA ALA A 403 26.90 10.81 23.37
C ALA A 403 26.36 10.45 24.77
N ASP A 404 25.60 11.36 25.40
CA ASP A 404 25.05 11.15 26.75
C ASP A 404 23.78 10.27 26.71
N LEU A 405 23.08 10.25 25.57
CA LEU A 405 21.84 9.48 25.37
C LEU A 405 22.08 7.97 25.31
N VAL A 406 23.24 7.52 24.82
CA VAL A 406 23.59 6.07 24.74
C VAL A 406 23.79 5.47 26.13
N HIS A 407 24.24 6.28 27.10
CA HIS A 407 24.48 5.88 28.49
C HIS A 407 23.32 6.24 29.44
N LEU A 408 22.19 6.70 28.89
CA LEU A 408 21.01 7.09 29.65
C LEU A 408 20.44 5.91 30.47
N ASP A 409 20.51 6.03 31.80
CA ASP A 409 19.90 5.10 32.75
C ASP A 409 18.41 5.45 32.94
N PRO A 410 17.46 4.53 32.66
CA PRO A 410 16.04 4.78 32.87
C PRO A 410 15.68 5.20 34.29
N ALA A 411 16.45 4.74 35.28
CA ALA A 411 16.21 5.02 36.69
C ALA A 411 16.51 6.48 37.06
N ASN A 412 17.32 7.18 36.26
CA ASN A 412 17.77 8.55 36.52
C ASN A 412 17.06 9.60 35.65
N LEU A 413 15.95 9.24 34.99
CA LEU A 413 15.16 10.18 34.20
C LEU A 413 14.46 11.22 35.10
N PRO A 414 14.53 12.53 34.77
CA PRO A 414 13.88 13.58 35.54
C PRO A 414 12.39 13.31 35.80
N THR A 415 11.96 13.40 37.06
CA THR A 415 10.61 13.04 37.51
C THR A 415 9.51 13.95 36.97
N ASN A 416 9.87 15.14 36.47
CA ASN A 416 8.96 16.09 35.84
C ASN A 416 8.69 15.82 34.35
N LEU A 417 9.31 14.78 33.76
CA LEU A 417 9.02 14.37 32.38
C LEU A 417 7.68 13.63 32.30
N SER A 418 6.87 13.95 31.29
CA SER A 418 5.68 13.19 30.95
C SER A 418 6.03 11.76 30.51
N GLU A 419 5.09 10.82 30.64
CA GLU A 419 5.30 9.42 30.23
C GLU A 419 5.70 9.29 28.76
N ASN A 420 5.10 10.08 27.87
CA ASN A 420 5.47 10.11 26.44
C ASN A 420 6.90 10.63 26.21
N ALA A 421 7.35 11.63 26.98
CA ALA A 421 8.72 12.13 26.87
C ALA A 421 9.74 11.09 27.37
N ARG A 422 9.41 10.36 28.44
CA ARG A 422 10.21 9.25 28.95
C ARG A 422 10.31 8.11 27.93
N ALA A 423 9.20 7.71 27.33
CA ALA A 423 9.15 6.66 26.31
C ALA A 423 9.98 7.03 25.07
N THR A 424 9.90 8.30 24.63
CA THR A 424 10.65 8.80 23.46
C THR A 424 12.16 8.79 23.72
N LEU A 425 12.62 9.22 24.90
CA LEU A 425 14.04 9.21 25.26
C LEU A 425 14.62 7.79 25.35
N LEU A 426 13.85 6.85 25.92
CA LEU A 426 14.25 5.45 26.01
C LEU A 426 14.29 4.77 24.63
N PHE A 427 13.32 5.08 23.76
CA PHE A 427 13.33 4.63 22.37
C PHE A 427 14.56 5.13 21.61
N CYS A 428 14.90 6.42 21.73
CA CYS A 428 16.09 6.99 21.09
C CYS A 428 17.38 6.33 21.60
N ARG A 429 17.50 6.06 22.90
CA ARG A 429 18.64 5.33 23.48
C ARG A 429 18.76 3.92 22.90
N ASP A 430 17.68 3.15 22.90
CA ASP A 430 17.71 1.74 22.47
C ASP A 430 18.00 1.63 20.97
N TRP A 431 17.48 2.56 20.19
CA TRP A 431 17.79 2.72 18.78
C TRP A 431 19.27 3.06 18.53
N LEU A 432 19.88 3.89 19.38
CA LEU A 432 21.31 4.22 19.29
C LEU A 432 22.22 3.07 19.78
N ARG A 433 21.78 2.22 20.72
CA ARG A 433 22.55 1.04 21.15
C ARG A 433 22.58 -0.09 20.11
N GLY A 434 21.63 -0.10 19.17
CA GLY A 434 21.50 -1.12 18.14
C GLY A 434 22.33 -0.92 16.87
N ARG A 435 23.31 0.01 16.85
CA ARG A 435 24.23 0.15 15.70
C ARG A 435 25.69 0.04 16.16
N ASP A 436 26.47 -0.74 15.44
CA ASP A 436 27.88 -1.01 15.77
C ASP A 436 28.86 0.10 15.35
N GLU A 437 28.48 1.07 14.52
CA GLU A 437 29.30 2.24 14.20
C GLU A 437 28.46 3.51 14.01
N PHE A 438 28.95 4.63 14.55
CA PHE A 438 28.42 5.97 14.30
C PHE A 438 29.52 6.90 13.78
N LEU A 439 29.25 7.58 12.67
CA LEU A 439 30.09 8.66 12.15
C LEU A 439 29.69 9.98 12.80
N ILE A 440 30.56 10.51 13.66
CA ILE A 440 30.41 11.86 14.21
C ILE A 440 31.02 12.84 13.22
N THR A 441 30.20 13.71 12.62
CA THR A 441 30.68 14.87 11.87
C THR A 441 30.26 16.14 12.59
N THR A 442 31.21 16.82 13.23
CA THR A 442 31.02 18.22 13.63
C THR A 442 31.44 19.11 12.47
N SER A 443 30.70 20.19 12.24
CA SER A 443 30.99 21.13 11.15
C SER A 443 32.36 21.79 11.36
N GLY A 444 33.37 21.38 10.58
CA GLY A 444 34.63 22.12 10.47
C GLY A 444 35.95 21.32 10.45
N SER A 445 35.97 19.99 10.42
CA SER A 445 37.23 19.22 10.24
C SER A 445 37.00 17.85 9.59
N PRO A 446 38.00 17.27 8.89
CA PRO A 446 37.80 16.02 8.15
C PRO A 446 37.49 14.86 9.10
N ALA A 447 36.53 14.02 8.68
CA ALA A 447 35.99 12.91 9.46
C ALA A 447 37.12 11.96 9.93
N ARG A 448 37.16 11.67 11.23
CA ARG A 448 37.91 10.54 11.77
C ARG A 448 36.92 9.44 12.17
N GLN A 449 37.06 8.27 11.56
CA GLN A 449 36.41 7.05 12.03
C GLN A 449 37.00 6.71 13.40
N ARG A 450 36.14 6.63 14.42
CA ARG A 450 36.48 6.04 15.72
C ARG A 450 35.51 4.89 15.95
N THR A 451 36.04 3.69 16.03
CA THR A 451 35.38 2.57 16.69
C THR A 451 35.34 2.83 18.20
N LEU A 452 34.21 2.53 18.84
CA LEU A 452 34.08 2.58 20.30
C LEU A 452 34.92 1.45 20.93
N PRO A 453 35.48 1.63 22.15
CA PRO A 453 36.14 0.55 22.89
C PRO A 453 35.18 -0.54 23.34
#